data_AF-A0A367E5F3-F1
#
_entry.id   AF-A0A367E5F3-F1
#
_cell.length_a   1.000
_cell.length_b   1.000
_cell.length_c   1.000
_cell.angle_alpha   90.00
_cell.angle_beta   90.00
_cell.angle_gamma   90.00
#
_symmetry.space_group_name_H-M   'P 1'
#
loop_
_entity.id
_entity.type
_entity.pdbx_description
1 polymer ?
#
loop_
_entity_poly.entity_id
_entity_poly.type
_entity_poly.pdbx_seq_one_letter_code
_entity_poly.pdbx_strand_id
1 'polypeptide(L)'
;MSPWNTSTEDDLRHLLNEWDPVGVADDVKDEYDCMLTPLLQQLRSGASRNEIGEFLRHELEDHFSLDPLGLRPEAMASRVMDWWTSIDPVNGAANA
;
A
#
# COMPACT_ATOMS: atom_id res chain seq x y z
N MET A 1 -3.97 -22.79 3.33
CA MET A 1 -3.81 -21.38 3.74
C MET A 1 -2.45 -21.26 4.40
N SER A 2 -1.48 -20.66 3.73
CA SER A 2 -0.14 -20.50 4.32
C SER A 2 -0.17 -19.39 5.38
N PRO A 3 0.26 -19.65 6.62
CA PRO A 3 0.19 -18.72 7.75
C PRO A 3 1.13 -17.50 7.62
N TRP A 4 1.92 -17.43 6.56
CA TRP A 4 2.84 -16.33 6.26
C TRP A 4 2.17 -15.16 5.53
N ASN A 5 0.94 -15.32 5.01
CA ASN A 5 0.28 -14.29 4.21
C ASN A 5 -0.47 -13.25 5.07
N THR A 6 -0.92 -13.64 6.26
CA THR A 6 -1.75 -12.79 7.12
C THR A 6 -0.97 -11.64 7.75
N SER A 7 0.27 -11.87 8.23
CA SER A 7 1.09 -10.81 8.84
C SER A 7 1.42 -9.68 7.85
N THR A 8 1.68 -10.01 6.59
CA THR A 8 1.98 -9.02 5.55
C THR A 8 0.74 -8.23 5.16
N GLU A 9 -0.42 -8.87 5.08
CA GLU A 9 -1.71 -8.20 4.87
C GLU A 9 -2.06 -7.28 6.04
N ASP A 10 -1.82 -7.73 7.28
CA ASP A 10 -2.07 -6.95 8.48
C ASP A 10 -1.17 -5.71 8.56
N ASP A 11 0.13 -5.86 8.30
CA ASP A 11 1.07 -4.73 8.27
C ASP A 11 0.71 -3.71 7.18
N LEU A 12 0.35 -4.18 5.97
CA LEU A 12 -0.07 -3.29 4.89
C LEU A 12 -1.40 -2.60 5.24
N ARG A 13 -2.35 -3.30 5.85
CA ARG A 13 -3.59 -2.71 6.36
C ARG A 13 -3.30 -1.62 7.38
N HIS A 14 -2.35 -1.83 8.29
CA HIS A 14 -1.93 -0.80 9.23
C HIS A 14 -1.37 0.44 8.53
N LEU A 15 -0.53 0.28 7.50
CA LEU A 15 -0.02 1.43 6.74
C LEU A 15 -1.13 2.24 6.06
N LEU A 16 -2.13 1.57 5.48
CA LEU A 16 -3.26 2.24 4.82
C LEU A 16 -4.20 2.90 5.82
N ASN A 17 -4.48 2.25 6.95
CA ASN A 17 -5.28 2.82 8.05
C ASN A 17 -4.58 4.01 8.72
N GLU A 18 -3.25 4.08 8.71
CA GLU A 18 -2.54 5.27 9.19
C GLU A 18 -2.51 6.42 8.17
N TRP A 19 -2.62 6.09 6.87
CA TRP A 19 -2.77 7.10 5.84
C TRP A 19 -4.15 7.76 5.91
N ASP A 20 -5.17 6.93 6.07
CA ASP A 20 -6.58 7.26 6.22
C ASP A 20 -7.11 8.38 5.30
N PRO A 21 -7.00 8.24 3.96
CA PRO A 21 -7.42 9.29 3.04
C PRO A 21 -8.93 9.61 3.12
N VAL A 22 -9.76 8.66 3.56
CA VAL A 22 -11.21 8.85 3.74
C VAL A 22 -11.54 9.39 5.14
N GLY A 23 -10.69 9.13 6.15
CA GLY A 23 -10.89 9.60 7.53
C GLY A 23 -11.77 8.68 8.38
N VAL A 24 -11.83 7.38 8.07
CA VAL A 24 -12.73 6.40 8.71
C VAL A 24 -12.01 5.25 9.40
N ALA A 25 -10.67 5.25 9.43
CA ALA A 25 -9.89 4.12 9.95
C ALA A 25 -10.15 3.80 11.44
N ASP A 26 -10.60 4.79 12.23
CA ASP A 26 -10.98 4.60 13.63
C ASP A 26 -12.32 3.85 13.79
N ASP A 27 -13.22 3.99 12.81
CA ASP A 27 -14.58 3.41 12.83
C ASP A 27 -14.66 2.10 12.01
N VAL A 28 -13.96 2.04 10.88
CA VAL A 28 -14.01 0.95 9.89
C VAL A 28 -12.59 0.54 9.52
N LYS A 29 -12.10 -0.53 10.16
CA LYS A 29 -10.69 -0.96 10.05
C LYS A 29 -10.35 -1.67 8.75
N ASP A 30 -11.35 -2.11 8.00
CA ASP A 30 -11.24 -2.87 6.75
C ASP A 30 -11.62 -2.06 5.51
N GLU A 31 -11.83 -0.73 5.65
CA GLU A 31 -12.19 0.16 4.53
C GLU A 31 -11.20 0.02 3.36
N TYR A 32 -9.91 -0.07 3.68
CA TYR A 32 -8.84 -0.13 2.70
C TYR A 32 -8.45 -1.55 2.28
N ASP A 33 -9.18 -2.58 2.74
CA ASP A 33 -8.86 -3.99 2.44
C ASP A 33 -8.93 -4.31 0.94
N CYS A 34 -9.76 -3.57 0.22
CA CYS A 34 -9.89 -3.65 -1.24
C CYS A 34 -8.54 -3.40 -1.97
N MET A 35 -7.67 -2.57 -1.40
CA MET A 35 -6.35 -2.24 -1.98
C MET A 35 -5.26 -3.25 -1.61
N LEU A 36 -5.45 -4.07 -0.56
CA LEU A 36 -4.39 -4.96 -0.04
C LEU A 36 -3.93 -5.99 -1.07
N THR A 37 -4.89 -6.73 -1.64
CA THR A 37 -4.58 -7.77 -2.62
C THR A 37 -3.89 -7.21 -3.88
N PRO A 38 -4.41 -6.17 -4.56
CA PRO A 38 -3.76 -5.61 -5.74
C PRO A 38 -2.38 -4.98 -5.43
N LEU A 39 -2.22 -4.30 -4.29
CA LEU A 39 -0.91 -3.77 -3.88
C LEU A 39 0.12 -4.88 -3.66
N LEU A 40 -0.23 -5.93 -2.91
CA LEU A 40 0.67 -7.05 -2.66
C LEU A 40 1.04 -7.77 -3.95
N GLN A 41 0.10 -7.89 -4.91
CA GLN A 41 0.39 -8.46 -6.21
C GLN A 41 1.40 -7.61 -7.00
N GLN A 42 1.25 -6.29 -7.01
CA GLN A 42 2.19 -5.38 -7.68
C GLN A 42 3.58 -5.43 -7.03
N LEU A 43 3.65 -5.37 -5.70
CA LEU A 43 4.91 -5.45 -4.94
C LEU A 43 5.65 -6.77 -5.21
N ARG A 44 4.94 -7.91 -5.19
CA ARG A 44 5.51 -9.22 -5.53
C ARG A 44 5.96 -9.33 -6.98
N SER A 45 5.35 -8.56 -7.88
CA SER A 45 5.73 -8.51 -9.29
C SER A 45 6.89 -7.57 -9.57
N GLY A 46 7.44 -6.89 -8.54
CA GLY A 46 8.56 -5.97 -8.69
C GLY A 46 8.15 -4.57 -9.15
N ALA A 47 6.92 -4.14 -8.88
CA ALA A 47 6.47 -2.79 -9.19
C ALA A 47 7.38 -1.73 -8.54
N SER A 48 7.67 -0.69 -9.31
CA SER A 48 8.42 0.48 -8.88
C SER A 48 7.57 1.38 -7.98
N ARG A 49 8.24 2.24 -7.22
CA ARG A 49 7.59 3.28 -6.41
C ARG A 49 6.61 4.14 -7.20
N ASN A 50 6.93 4.46 -8.46
CA ASN A 50 6.06 5.28 -9.31
C ASN A 50 4.79 4.51 -9.68
N GLU A 51 4.89 3.21 -10.00
CA GLU A 51 3.73 2.37 -10.31
C GLU A 51 2.81 2.23 -9.10
N ILE A 52 3.37 2.07 -7.89
CA ILE A 52 2.58 2.06 -6.65
C ILE A 52 1.91 3.42 -6.42
N GLY A 53 2.60 4.54 -6.67
CA GLY A 53 2.03 5.88 -6.54
C GLY A 53 0.86 6.13 -7.50
N GLU A 54 1.01 5.74 -8.76
CA GLU A 54 -0.06 5.82 -9.76
C GLU A 54 -1.25 4.93 -9.39
N PHE A 55 -1.01 3.72 -8.90
CA PHE A 55 -2.07 2.86 -8.39
C PHE A 55 -2.85 3.52 -7.25
N LEU A 56 -2.16 4.04 -6.23
CA LEU A 56 -2.81 4.70 -5.09
C LEU A 56 -3.59 5.94 -5.53
N ARG A 57 -3.03 6.74 -6.45
CA ARG A 57 -3.73 7.91 -7.03
C ARG A 57 -5.00 7.50 -7.75
N HIS A 58 -4.94 6.43 -8.55
CA HIS A 58 -6.10 5.93 -9.29
C HIS A 58 -7.20 5.39 -8.38
N GLU A 59 -6.85 4.65 -7.33
CA GLU A 59 -7.85 4.20 -6.33
C GLU A 59 -8.51 5.39 -5.64
N LEU A 60 -7.75 6.44 -5.27
CA LEU A 60 -8.35 7.65 -4.70
C LEU A 60 -9.34 8.32 -5.65
N GLU A 61 -8.95 8.53 -6.91
CA GLU A 61 -9.78 9.22 -7.91
C GLU A 61 -11.01 8.40 -8.30
N ASP A 62 -10.81 7.13 -8.68
CA ASP A 62 -11.83 6.35 -9.38
C ASP A 62 -12.65 5.48 -8.44
N HIS A 63 -12.07 4.98 -7.35
CA HIS A 63 -12.76 4.11 -6.39
C HIS A 63 -13.35 4.92 -5.23
N PHE A 64 -12.55 5.81 -4.62
CA PHE A 64 -13.01 6.62 -3.49
C PHE A 64 -13.62 7.96 -3.90
N SER A 65 -13.52 8.37 -5.17
CA SER A 65 -14.01 9.66 -5.66
C SER A 65 -13.42 10.87 -4.89
N LEU A 66 -12.17 10.74 -4.45
CA LEU A 66 -11.42 11.76 -3.71
C LEU A 66 -10.50 12.55 -4.64
N ASP A 67 -10.24 13.81 -4.29
CA ASP A 67 -9.16 14.58 -4.91
C ASP A 67 -7.82 14.13 -4.29
N PRO A 68 -6.90 13.51 -5.06
CA PRO A 68 -5.62 13.09 -4.54
C PRO A 68 -4.72 14.29 -4.18
N LEU A 69 -5.05 15.50 -4.65
CA LEU A 69 -4.32 16.71 -4.32
C LEU A 69 -4.42 17.00 -2.82
N GLY A 70 -3.31 16.80 -2.12
CA GLY A 70 -3.22 16.97 -0.66
C GLY A 70 -3.28 15.66 0.12
N LEU A 71 -3.72 14.55 -0.49
CA LEU A 71 -3.67 13.21 0.10
C LEU A 71 -2.31 12.53 -0.09
N ARG A 72 -1.46 13.05 -0.99
CA ARG A 72 -0.04 12.68 -1.13
C ARG A 72 0.20 11.18 -1.41
N PRO A 73 -0.46 10.59 -2.42
CA PRO A 73 -0.30 9.16 -2.74
C PRO A 73 1.17 8.75 -3.02
N GLU A 74 2.01 9.65 -3.52
CA GLU A 74 3.44 9.36 -3.78
C GLU A 74 4.26 9.23 -2.49
N ALA A 75 3.88 9.98 -1.44
CA ALA A 75 4.50 9.85 -0.13
C ALA A 75 4.11 8.51 0.51
N MET A 76 2.85 8.10 0.36
CA MET A 76 2.40 6.79 0.82
C MET A 76 3.06 5.65 0.02
N ALA A 77 3.19 5.78 -1.29
CA ALA A 77 3.93 4.81 -2.11
C ALA A 77 5.39 4.65 -1.67
N SER A 78 6.06 5.75 -1.30
CA SER A 78 7.40 5.70 -0.73
C SER A 78 7.43 4.90 0.57
N ARG A 79 6.47 5.16 1.47
CA ARG A 79 6.32 4.46 2.74
C ARG A 79 6.06 2.96 2.57
N VAL A 80 5.18 2.59 1.64
CA VAL A 80 4.89 1.18 1.30
C VAL A 80 6.14 0.49 0.76
N MET A 81 6.90 1.13 -0.13
CA MET A 81 8.14 0.56 -0.67
C MET A 81 9.23 0.41 0.39
N ASP A 82 9.39 1.40 1.28
CA ASP A 82 10.35 1.33 2.38
C ASP A 82 10.00 0.20 3.34
N TRP A 83 8.72 0.00 3.65
CA TRP A 83 8.24 -1.17 4.40
C TRP A 83 8.50 -2.48 3.67
N TRP A 84 8.12 -2.59 2.38
CA TRP A 84 8.27 -3.81 1.59
C TRP A 84 9.73 -4.27 1.50
N THR A 85 10.66 -3.33 1.30
CA THR A 85 12.10 -3.61 1.28
C THR A 85 12.66 -3.97 2.66
N SER A 86 12.07 -3.45 3.74
CA SER A 86 12.49 -3.78 5.11
C SER A 86 12.13 -5.21 5.53
N ILE A 87 11.04 -5.76 4.99
CA ILE A 87 10.59 -7.12 5.31
C ILE A 87 11.18 -8.19 4.37
N ASP A 88 11.81 -7.78 3.26
CA ASP A 88 12.51 -8.67 2.32
C ASP A 88 13.98 -8.27 2.10
N PRO A 89 14.86 -8.53 3.08
CA PRO A 89 16.29 -8.25 2.95
C PRO A 89 17.03 -9.14 1.94
N VAL A 90 16.39 -10.17 1.35
CA VAL A 90 17.03 -11.09 0.40
C VAL A 90 16.88 -10.58 -1.05
N ASN A 91 15.81 -9.84 -1.37
CA ASN A 91 15.62 -9.25 -2.70
C ASN A 91 16.09 -7.79 -2.82
N GLY A 92 16.41 -7.11 -1.72
CA GLY A 92 16.93 -5.73 -1.72
C GLY A 92 18.40 -5.56 -2.14
N ALA A 93 19.19 -6.63 -2.19
CA ALA A 93 20.62 -6.59 -2.51
C ALA A 93 20.95 -6.63 -4.02
N ALA A 94 19.94 -6.66 -4.91
CA ALA A 94 20.15 -6.82 -6.35
C ALA A 94 20.33 -5.51 -7.14
N ASN A 95 20.29 -4.34 -6.50
CA ASN A 95 20.53 -3.06 -7.18
C ASN A 95 21.55 -2.23 -6.40
N ALA A 96 22.82 -2.63 -6.50
CA ALA A 96 23.99 -1.83 -6.17
C ALA A 96 24.48 -1.05 -7.41
#